data_AF-A0A2V9ZS25-F1
#
_entry.id   AF-A0A2V9ZS25-F1
#
_cell.length_a   1.000
_cell.length_b   1.000
_cell.length_c   1.000
_cell.angle_alpha   90.00
_cell.angle_beta   90.00
_cell.angle_gamma   90.00
#
_symmetry.space_group_name_H-M   'P 1'
#
loop_
_entity.id
_entity.type
_entity.pdbx_description
1 polymer ?
#
loop_
_entity_poly.entity_id
_entity_poly.type
_entity_poly.pdbx_seq_one_letter_code
_entity_poly.pdbx_strand_id
1 'polypeptide(L)'
;MAPLLLLAVFLFAQGGGIYAPVRARKPRLPKVDRGACPFEGCQFGTWTAQTAIPVYSTWKSQPSGNPVRTLQKGENITAVTGIHITYKPTRIQMTSAIPKYHLQAGDTVLLYMSQGEGFYTAWFNGYWFENFDGSGGLKRWFRLPEKL
;
A
#
# COMPACT_ATOMS: atom_id res chain seq x y z
N MET A 1 -35.22 49.69 -21.09
CA MET A 1 -33.99 48.98 -21.51
C MET A 1 -33.54 48.16 -20.32
N ALA A 2 -33.84 46.87 -20.30
CA ALA A 2 -33.54 45.97 -19.18
C ALA A 2 -32.21 45.24 -19.47
N PRO A 3 -31.23 45.23 -18.55
CA PRO A 3 -30.03 44.45 -18.76
C PRO A 3 -30.29 42.99 -18.38
N LEU A 4 -30.02 42.10 -19.33
CA LEU A 4 -29.99 40.65 -19.15
C LEU A 4 -29.00 40.29 -18.03
N LEU A 5 -29.49 39.69 -16.95
CA LEU A 5 -28.65 39.03 -15.95
C LEU A 5 -28.19 37.67 -16.53
N LEU A 6 -26.93 37.55 -16.94
CA LEU A 6 -26.32 36.27 -17.27
C LEU A 6 -26.02 35.51 -15.96
N LEU A 7 -26.88 34.56 -15.60
CA LEU A 7 -26.52 33.54 -14.61
C LEU A 7 -25.48 32.61 -15.23
N ALA A 8 -24.22 32.76 -14.80
CA ALA A 8 -23.19 31.75 -15.06
C ALA A 8 -23.48 30.53 -14.18
N VAL A 9 -24.03 29.48 -14.78
CA VAL A 9 -24.15 28.17 -14.14
C VAL A 9 -22.75 27.56 -14.08
N PHE A 10 -22.10 27.64 -12.92
CA PHE A 10 -20.90 26.84 -12.65
C PHE A 10 -21.33 25.38 -12.54
N LEU A 11 -21.17 24.64 -13.64
CA LEU A 11 -21.15 23.19 -13.62
C LEU A 11 -19.92 22.74 -12.83
N PHE A 12 -20.09 22.49 -11.54
CA PHE A 12 -19.15 21.69 -10.78
C PHE A 12 -19.15 20.29 -11.40
N ALA A 13 -18.10 19.98 -12.17
CA ALA A 13 -17.81 18.62 -12.58
C ALA A 13 -17.48 17.80 -11.33
N GLN A 14 -18.50 17.22 -10.71
CA GLN A 14 -18.36 16.14 -9.74
C GLN A 14 -17.99 14.87 -10.52
N GLY A 15 -16.70 14.59 -10.70
CA GLY A 15 -16.28 13.48 -11.54
C GLY A 15 -14.79 13.15 -11.49
N GLY A 16 -14.34 12.58 -10.37
CA GLY A 16 -13.00 12.01 -10.25
C GLY A 16 -12.89 11.19 -8.98
N GLY A 17 -13.22 9.90 -9.07
CA GLY A 17 -13.23 8.97 -7.94
C GLY A 17 -11.90 8.90 -7.20
N ILE A 18 -12.00 8.51 -5.94
CA ILE A 18 -10.96 8.40 -4.93
C ILE A 18 -9.80 7.51 -5.46
N TYR A 19 -8.72 8.18 -5.88
CA TYR A 19 -7.39 7.68 -6.35
C TYR A 19 -7.30 7.03 -7.74
N ALA A 20 -7.17 7.86 -8.78
CA ALA A 20 -6.72 7.41 -10.09
C ALA A 20 -5.27 6.87 -10.03
N PRO A 21 -4.92 5.85 -10.84
CA PRO A 21 -3.56 5.34 -10.90
C PRO A 21 -2.58 6.40 -11.44
N VAL A 22 -1.35 6.36 -10.95
CA VAL A 22 -0.28 7.28 -11.36
C VAL A 22 0.68 6.55 -12.29
N ARG A 23 1.01 7.15 -13.44
CA ARG A 23 2.04 6.59 -14.33
C ARG A 23 3.37 6.52 -13.57
N ALA A 24 3.95 5.34 -13.48
CA ALA A 24 5.15 5.11 -12.66
C ALA A 24 6.02 4.01 -13.24
N ARG A 25 7.34 4.17 -13.10
CA ARG A 25 8.30 3.07 -13.35
C ARG A 25 8.11 2.00 -12.27
N LYS A 26 8.38 0.74 -12.63
CA LYS A 26 8.43 -0.36 -11.66
C LYS A 26 9.39 0.00 -10.51
N PRO A 27 8.95 -0.06 -9.24
CA PRO A 27 9.81 0.28 -8.12
C PRO A 27 11.10 -0.55 -8.05
N ARG A 28 12.20 0.11 -7.65
CA ARG A 28 13.43 -0.58 -7.24
C ARG A 28 13.21 -1.24 -5.88
N LEU A 29 13.91 -2.35 -5.65
CA LEU A 29 13.80 -3.12 -4.41
C LEU A 29 15.06 -2.90 -3.53
N PRO A 30 14.91 -2.87 -2.19
CA PRO A 30 13.64 -2.89 -1.48
C PRO A 30 12.84 -1.60 -1.68
N LYS A 31 11.51 -1.72 -1.87
CA LYS A 31 10.61 -0.56 -1.82
C LYS A 31 10.39 -0.22 -0.36
N VAL A 32 10.61 1.04 0.01
CA VAL A 32 10.40 1.54 1.37
C VAL A 32 9.26 2.54 1.33
N ASP A 33 8.13 2.17 1.92
CA ASP A 33 6.97 3.04 2.11
C ASP A 33 7.07 3.65 3.51
N ARG A 34 7.21 4.98 3.58
CA ARG A 34 7.33 5.74 4.83
C ARG A 34 5.97 6.27 5.28
N GLY A 35 5.76 6.40 6.58
CA GLY A 35 4.46 6.79 7.12
C GLY A 35 3.41 5.69 6.95
N ALA A 36 3.87 4.45 6.72
CA ALA A 36 3.01 3.31 6.44
C ALA A 36 2.58 2.65 7.76
N CYS A 37 1.30 2.25 7.83
CA CYS A 37 0.83 1.36 8.89
C CYS A 37 1.16 -0.09 8.51
N PRO A 38 2.00 -0.80 9.28
CA PRO A 38 2.52 -2.10 8.84
C PRO A 38 1.50 -3.24 8.76
N PHE A 39 0.27 -3.08 9.28
CA PHE A 39 -0.78 -4.10 9.27
C PHE A 39 -2.19 -3.50 9.27
N GLU A 40 -3.19 -4.34 9.03
CA GLU A 40 -4.60 -3.95 9.04
C GLU A 40 -5.08 -3.52 10.43
N GLY A 41 -5.73 -2.36 10.53
CA GLY A 41 -6.16 -1.81 11.81
C GLY A 41 -5.03 -1.25 12.68
N CYS A 42 -3.83 -1.07 12.11
CA CYS A 42 -2.71 -0.45 12.81
C CYS A 42 -3.03 0.98 13.27
N GLN A 43 -2.51 1.34 14.45
CA GLN A 43 -2.67 2.66 15.05
C GLN A 43 -1.34 3.15 15.61
N PHE A 44 -1.01 4.41 15.33
CA PHE A 44 0.06 5.14 16.02
C PHE A 44 -0.45 5.69 17.36
N GLY A 45 0.44 5.90 18.33
CA GLY A 45 0.08 6.30 19.69
C GLY A 45 0.70 5.41 20.75
N THR A 46 0.06 5.32 21.92
CA THR A 46 0.61 4.59 23.07
C THR A 46 0.46 3.08 22.91
N TRP A 47 1.57 2.37 23.04
CA TRP A 47 1.65 0.91 22.99
C TRP A 47 2.33 0.42 24.27
N THR A 48 1.94 -0.76 24.74
CA THR A 48 2.58 -1.43 25.89
C THR A 48 3.35 -2.64 25.42
N ALA A 49 4.64 -2.73 25.76
CA ALA A 49 5.47 -3.87 25.44
C ALA A 49 4.97 -5.12 26.20
N GLN A 50 4.56 -6.16 25.46
CA GLN A 50 4.04 -7.40 26.07
C GLN A 50 5.16 -8.32 26.59
N THR A 51 6.37 -8.15 26.07
CA THR A 51 7.59 -8.90 26.41
C THR A 51 8.80 -7.95 26.38
N ALA A 52 9.97 -8.46 26.77
CA ALA A 52 11.20 -7.71 26.59
C ALA A 52 11.59 -7.66 25.10
N ILE A 53 11.83 -6.45 24.55
CA ILE A 53 12.06 -6.25 23.11
C ILE A 53 13.33 -5.40 22.91
N PRO A 54 14.36 -5.90 22.19
CA PRO A 54 15.51 -5.08 21.84
C PRO A 54 15.13 -4.02 20.80
N VAL A 55 15.56 -2.79 21.04
CA VAL A 55 15.35 -1.63 20.17
C VAL A 55 16.67 -1.29 19.49
N TYR A 56 16.60 -1.07 18.17
CA TYR A 56 17.73 -0.68 17.35
C TYR A 56 17.55 0.76 16.86
N SER A 57 18.66 1.47 16.64
CA SER A 57 18.64 2.84 16.10
C SER A 57 18.21 2.91 14.64
N THR A 58 18.14 1.77 13.95
CA THR A 58 17.85 1.67 12.52
C THR A 58 17.13 0.36 12.20
N TRP A 59 16.24 0.42 11.22
CA TRP A 59 15.55 -0.74 10.63
C TRP A 59 16.35 -1.39 9.48
N LYS A 60 17.45 -0.76 9.04
CA LYS A 60 18.27 -1.28 7.94
C LYS A 60 18.95 -2.57 8.37
N SER A 61 18.97 -3.55 7.48
CA SER A 61 19.39 -4.92 7.76
C SER A 61 20.89 -5.10 8.07
N GLN A 62 21.77 -4.17 7.65
CA GLN A 62 23.21 -4.28 7.92
C GLN A 62 23.94 -2.93 7.96
N PRO A 63 24.82 -2.73 8.96
CA PRO A 63 24.75 -3.32 10.29
C PRO A 63 23.70 -2.55 11.11
N SER A 64 22.58 -3.20 11.45
CA SER A 64 21.84 -2.81 12.66
C SER A 64 22.75 -3.20 13.83
N GLY A 65 23.54 -2.27 14.34
CA GLY A 65 24.54 -2.52 15.38
C GLY A 65 23.95 -3.07 16.69
N ASN A 66 24.68 -2.95 17.79
CA ASN A 66 24.16 -3.35 19.10
C ASN A 66 22.81 -2.65 19.40
N PRO A 67 21.86 -3.32 20.07
CA PRO A 67 20.63 -2.67 20.53
C PRO A 67 20.97 -1.39 21.30
N VAL A 68 20.24 -0.31 21.03
CA VAL A 68 20.41 0.93 21.79
C VAL A 68 19.80 0.82 23.19
N ARG A 69 18.80 -0.07 23.34
CA ARG A 69 18.12 -0.36 24.60
C ARG A 69 17.26 -1.63 24.45
N THR A 70 16.87 -2.22 25.57
CA THR A 70 15.79 -3.22 25.64
C THR A 70 14.59 -2.65 26.38
N LEU A 71 13.42 -2.64 25.74
CA LEU A 71 12.14 -2.34 26.38
C LEU A 71 11.77 -3.47 27.32
N GLN A 72 11.24 -3.15 28.50
CA GLN A 72 10.78 -4.14 29.46
C GLN A 72 9.30 -4.48 29.26
N LYS A 73 8.88 -5.68 29.67
CA LYS A 73 7.46 -6.04 29.72
C LYS A 73 6.68 -5.04 30.58
N GLY A 74 5.56 -4.55 30.06
CA GLY A 74 4.72 -3.54 30.70
C GLY A 74 5.16 -2.09 30.44
N GLU A 75 6.30 -1.86 29.79
CA GLU A 75 6.76 -0.52 29.45
C GLU A 75 5.88 0.09 28.35
N ASN A 76 5.49 1.36 28.54
CA ASN A 76 4.75 2.11 27.54
C ASN A 76 5.72 2.84 26.60
N ILE A 77 5.42 2.79 25.30
CA ILE A 77 6.10 3.55 24.25
C ILE A 77 5.08 4.29 23.40
N THR A 78 5.53 5.32 22.68
CA THR A 78 4.71 6.00 21.69
C THR A 78 5.19 5.63 20.28
N ALA A 79 4.36 4.91 19.53
CA ALA A 79 4.56 4.69 18.11
C ALA A 79 4.26 6.00 17.36
N VAL A 80 5.29 6.67 16.85
CA VAL A 80 5.17 7.97 16.16
C VAL A 80 4.88 7.80 14.67
N THR A 81 5.49 6.79 14.05
CA THR A 81 5.35 6.51 12.61
C THR A 81 5.74 5.06 12.32
N GLY A 82 5.59 4.65 11.06
CA GLY A 82 5.90 3.31 10.59
C GLY A 82 6.51 3.32 9.21
N ILE A 83 7.13 2.19 8.87
CA ILE A 83 7.62 1.90 7.53
C ILE A 83 7.14 0.52 7.13
N HIS A 84 6.88 0.35 5.85
CA HIS A 84 6.70 -0.96 5.23
C HIS A 84 7.80 -1.18 4.19
N ILE A 85 8.42 -2.35 4.21
CA ILE A 85 9.55 -2.67 3.32
C ILE A 85 9.20 -3.89 2.48
N THR A 86 9.04 -3.69 1.18
CA THR A 86 8.88 -4.81 0.24
C THR A 86 10.24 -5.18 -0.35
N TYR A 87 10.80 -6.32 0.08
CA TYR A 87 12.01 -6.89 -0.52
C TYR A 87 11.72 -7.65 -1.81
N LYS A 88 10.56 -8.30 -1.90
CA LYS A 88 10.07 -9.01 -3.08
C LYS A 88 8.56 -8.83 -3.17
N PRO A 89 8.03 -8.18 -4.23
CA PRO A 89 6.60 -8.04 -4.39
C PRO A 89 5.98 -9.40 -4.76
N THR A 90 4.75 -9.63 -4.32
CA THR A 90 3.98 -10.80 -4.75
C THR A 90 3.63 -10.64 -6.22
N ARG A 91 4.07 -11.58 -7.05
CA ARG A 91 3.75 -11.61 -8.47
C ARG A 91 2.48 -12.41 -8.69
N ILE A 92 1.55 -11.82 -9.43
CA ILE A 92 0.27 -12.42 -9.76
C ILE A 92 0.08 -12.39 -11.27
N GLN A 93 -0.29 -13.53 -11.87
CA GLN A 93 -0.67 -13.59 -13.28
C GLN A 93 -2.19 -13.59 -13.42
N MET A 94 -2.71 -12.72 -14.29
CA MET A 94 -4.14 -12.61 -14.58
C MET A 94 -4.60 -13.82 -15.38
N THR A 95 -5.67 -14.47 -14.95
CA THR A 95 -6.33 -15.55 -15.72
C THR A 95 -7.55 -15.05 -16.48
N SER A 96 -8.01 -13.81 -16.25
CA SER A 96 -8.99 -13.15 -17.11
C SER A 96 -8.92 -11.62 -16.98
N ALA A 97 -9.70 -10.92 -17.81
CA ALA A 97 -9.71 -9.47 -17.85
C ALA A 97 -10.42 -8.83 -16.65
N ILE A 98 -9.90 -7.69 -16.19
CA ILE A 98 -10.54 -6.81 -15.21
C ILE A 98 -10.63 -5.41 -15.83
N PRO A 99 -11.73 -5.09 -16.55
CA PRO A 99 -11.85 -3.87 -17.33
C PRO A 99 -11.64 -2.58 -16.53
N LYS A 100 -12.08 -2.55 -15.25
CA LYS A 100 -11.88 -1.38 -14.35
C LYS A 100 -10.41 -0.98 -14.16
N TYR A 101 -9.49 -1.91 -14.39
CA TYR A 101 -8.04 -1.69 -14.27
C TYR A 101 -7.31 -1.82 -15.61
N HIS A 102 -8.03 -2.00 -16.72
CA HIS A 102 -7.46 -2.30 -18.04
C HIS A 102 -6.49 -3.50 -18.02
N LEU A 103 -6.78 -4.49 -17.18
CA LEU A 103 -6.03 -5.74 -17.10
C LEU A 103 -6.63 -6.78 -18.05
N GLN A 104 -5.77 -7.55 -18.70
CA GLN A 104 -6.14 -8.67 -19.58
C GLN A 104 -5.64 -10.01 -19.01
N ALA A 105 -6.16 -11.12 -19.53
CA ALA A 105 -5.58 -12.43 -19.23
C ALA A 105 -4.11 -12.47 -19.68
N GLY A 106 -3.23 -13.00 -18.84
CA GLY A 106 -1.79 -13.06 -19.07
C GLY A 106 -1.00 -11.87 -18.48
N ASP A 107 -1.66 -10.74 -18.19
CA ASP A 107 -1.01 -9.60 -17.54
C ASP A 107 -0.42 -9.99 -16.18
N THR A 108 0.60 -9.26 -15.77
CA THR A 108 1.23 -9.45 -14.47
C THR A 108 0.98 -8.26 -13.57
N VAL A 109 0.46 -8.54 -12.38
CA VAL A 109 0.31 -7.60 -11.27
C VAL A 109 1.40 -7.87 -10.22
N LEU A 110 2.10 -6.82 -9.78
CA LEU A 110 3.04 -6.87 -8.67
C LEU A 110 2.39 -6.21 -7.45
N LEU A 111 2.10 -6.98 -6.40
CA LEU A 111 1.57 -6.46 -5.14
C LEU A 111 2.72 -6.14 -4.18
N TYR A 112 2.61 -4.99 -3.50
CA TYR A 112 3.59 -4.51 -2.54
C TYR A 112 2.99 -4.56 -1.13
N MET A 113 2.62 -3.42 -0.56
CA MET A 113 2.05 -3.31 0.78
C MET A 113 0.58 -3.70 0.79
N SER A 114 0.19 -4.61 1.70
CA SER A 114 -1.22 -4.85 2.04
C SER A 114 -1.76 -3.67 2.86
N GLN A 115 -2.97 -3.23 2.52
CA GLN A 115 -3.70 -2.18 3.23
C GLN A 115 -4.86 -2.72 4.07
N GLY A 116 -5.06 -4.04 4.06
CA GLY A 116 -6.18 -4.73 4.72
C GLY A 116 -7.30 -5.10 3.75
N GLU A 117 -8.14 -6.06 4.15
CA GLU A 117 -9.36 -6.46 3.42
C GLU A 117 -9.14 -6.83 1.93
N GLY A 118 -7.92 -7.27 1.58
CA GLY A 118 -7.54 -7.62 0.22
C GLY A 118 -7.18 -6.43 -0.69
N PHE A 119 -7.03 -5.23 -0.13
CA PHE A 119 -6.45 -4.08 -0.82
C PHE A 119 -4.93 -4.08 -0.71
N TYR A 120 -4.29 -3.71 -1.81
CA TYR A 120 -2.84 -3.63 -1.90
C TYR A 120 -2.44 -2.38 -2.67
N THR A 121 -1.25 -1.89 -2.35
CA THR A 121 -0.51 -1.11 -3.34
C THR A 121 0.01 -2.03 -4.44
N ALA A 122 -0.11 -1.63 -5.69
CA ALA A 122 0.21 -2.48 -6.83
C ALA A 122 0.89 -1.73 -7.97
N TRP A 123 1.69 -2.46 -8.75
CA TRP A 123 2.25 -1.98 -10.01
C TRP A 123 1.94 -2.95 -11.15
N PHE A 124 1.42 -2.42 -12.26
CA PHE A 124 1.21 -3.15 -13.51
C PHE A 124 1.02 -2.18 -14.68
N ASN A 125 1.34 -2.62 -15.90
CA ASN A 125 1.13 -1.87 -17.15
C ASN A 125 1.68 -0.42 -17.14
N GLY A 126 2.74 -0.14 -16.35
CA GLY A 126 3.35 1.18 -16.24
C GLY A 126 2.66 2.14 -15.26
N TYR A 127 1.77 1.64 -14.42
CA TYR A 127 1.00 2.41 -13.44
C TYR A 127 1.19 1.88 -12.02
N TRP A 128 1.19 2.81 -11.07
CA TRP A 128 1.11 2.56 -9.64
C TRP A 128 -0.31 2.81 -9.16
N PHE A 129 -0.81 1.87 -8.38
CA PHE A 129 -2.14 1.89 -7.76
C PHE A 129 -1.96 1.91 -6.25
N GLU A 130 -2.53 2.92 -5.59
CA GLU A 130 -2.52 2.97 -4.12
C GLU A 130 -3.49 1.96 -3.52
N ASN A 131 -4.71 1.83 -4.05
CA ASN A 131 -5.75 0.95 -3.49
C ASN A 131 -6.23 -0.08 -4.53
N PHE A 132 -5.36 -0.98 -4.95
CA PHE A 132 -5.74 -2.08 -5.84
C PHE A 132 -6.52 -3.14 -5.05
N ASP A 133 -7.81 -3.25 -5.35
CA ASP A 133 -8.68 -4.33 -4.86
C ASP A 133 -8.28 -5.66 -5.50
N GLY A 134 -7.57 -6.49 -4.73
CA GLY A 134 -7.29 -7.89 -5.04
C GLY A 134 -8.29 -8.86 -4.41
N SER A 135 -9.27 -8.39 -3.63
CA SER A 135 -10.22 -9.24 -2.90
C SER A 135 -11.20 -9.97 -3.84
N GLY A 136 -11.46 -9.38 -5.01
CA GLY A 136 -12.32 -9.95 -6.05
C GLY A 136 -11.77 -11.27 -6.56
N GLY A 137 -12.06 -12.37 -5.88
CA GLY A 137 -11.79 -13.75 -6.30
C GLY A 137 -10.33 -14.08 -6.54
N LEU A 138 -9.48 -14.00 -5.51
CA LEU A 138 -8.07 -14.46 -5.52
C LEU A 138 -7.85 -15.90 -6.07
N LYS A 139 -8.91 -16.71 -6.17
CA LYS A 139 -8.90 -18.05 -6.77
C LYS A 139 -9.47 -18.14 -8.20
N ARG A 140 -10.23 -17.14 -8.66
CA ARG A 140 -10.88 -17.13 -9.98
C ARG A 140 -10.03 -16.44 -11.05
N TRP A 141 -9.27 -15.41 -10.66
CA TRP A 141 -8.58 -14.53 -11.62
C TRP A 141 -7.05 -14.62 -11.56
N PHE A 142 -6.52 -15.48 -10.69
CA PHE A 142 -5.12 -15.41 -10.31
C PHE A 142 -4.51 -16.79 -10.17
N ARG A 143 -3.28 -16.94 -10.68
CA ARG A 143 -2.40 -18.04 -10.33
C ARG A 143 -1.29 -17.49 -9.45
N LEU A 144 -1.22 -17.97 -8.20
CA LEU A 144 -0.03 -17.79 -7.38
C LEU A 144 1.09 -18.64 -7.99
N PRO A 145 2.33 -18.13 -8.09
CA PRO A 145 3.43 -18.94 -8.60
C PRO A 145 3.55 -20.22 -7.75
N GLU A 146 3.56 -21.38 -8.42
CA GLU A 146 3.87 -22.64 -7.76
C GLU A 146 5.29 -22.54 -7.18
N LYS A 147 5.36 -22.57 -5.85
CA LYS A 147 6.56 -22.69 -5.01
C LYS A 147 7.44 -21.43 -4.91
N LEU A 148 7.67 -21.02 -3.66
CA LEU A 148 8.92 -20.43 -3.19
C LEU A 148 9.91 -21.56 -2.91
#